data_AF-A0A1W2C5L3-F1
#
_entry.id   AF-A0A1W2C5L3-F1
#
_cell.length_a   1.000
_cell.length_b   1.000
_cell.length_c   1.000
_cell.angle_alpha   90.00
_cell.angle_beta   90.00
_cell.angle_gamma   90.00
#
_symmetry.space_group_name_H-M   'P 1'
#
loop_
_entity.id
_entity.type
_entity.pdbx_description
1 polymer ?
#
loop_
_entity_poly.entity_id
_entity_poly.type
_entity_poly.pdbx_seq_one_letter_code
_entity_poly.pdbx_strand_id
1 'polypeptide(L)'
;MTGGEVALFIAALFLIAAMLVMVQRIWKGPNAADRLNALFLIGTDTILLVCVLGELTEQLNQYVDIAITYALTGFIGLVIIGRYITGRSIDLQEDGKEPEYGETYLDGDDPYAEEKKPETGSDDAGPGNGEDLK
;
A
#
# COMPACT_ATOMS: atom_id res chain seq x y z
N MET A 1 18.09 -35.11 20.84
CA MET A 1 17.74 -34.21 19.74
C MET A 1 17.56 -35.04 18.49
N THR A 2 16.35 -35.04 17.92
CA THR A 2 16.11 -35.70 16.63
C THR A 2 16.81 -34.93 15.50
N GLY A 3 17.05 -35.58 14.35
CA GLY A 3 17.62 -34.88 13.18
C GLY A 3 16.78 -33.70 12.71
N GLY A 4 15.45 -33.77 12.90
CA GLY A 4 14.51 -32.69 12.59
C GLY A 4 14.69 -31.47 13.49
N GLU A 5 14.80 -31.67 14.81
CA GLU A 5 15.08 -30.58 15.75
C GLU A 5 16.37 -29.84 15.42
N VAL A 6 17.44 -30.56 15.07
CA VAL A 6 18.71 -29.94 14.68
C VAL A 6 18.54 -29.08 13.43
N ALA A 7 17.77 -29.55 12.44
CA ALA A 7 17.49 -28.77 11.24
C ALA A 7 16.70 -27.47 11.55
N LEU A 8 15.73 -27.53 12.47
CA LEU A 8 14.97 -26.36 12.92
C LEU A 8 15.85 -25.34 13.63
N PHE A 9 16.77 -25.76 14.49
CA PHE A 9 17.75 -24.85 15.12
C PHE A 9 18.66 -24.18 14.09
N ILE A 10 19.14 -24.92 13.09
CA ILE A 10 19.95 -24.37 12.00
C ILE A 10 19.13 -23.34 11.21
N ALA A 11 17.87 -23.66 10.88
CA ALA A 11 16.97 -22.75 10.18
C ALA A 11 16.73 -21.47 10.97
N ALA A 12 16.44 -21.56 12.27
CA ALA A 12 16.27 -20.40 13.14
C ALA A 12 17.51 -19.51 13.17
N LEU A 13 18.71 -20.11 13.27
CA LEU A 13 19.97 -19.37 13.29
C LEU A 13 20.24 -18.67 11.94
N PHE A 14 19.89 -19.32 10.83
CA PHE A 14 20.00 -18.74 9.49
C PHE A 14 19.03 -17.56 9.30
N LEU A 15 17.77 -17.68 9.77
CA LEU A 15 16.78 -16.60 9.73
C LEU A 15 17.25 -15.39 10.55
N ILE A 16 17.77 -15.61 11.76
CA ILE A 16 18.32 -14.52 12.59
C ILE A 16 19.50 -13.85 11.88
N ALA A 17 20.41 -14.62 11.28
CA ALA A 17 21.52 -14.06 10.52
C ALA A 17 21.05 -13.26 9.30
N ALA A 18 20.06 -13.75 8.56
CA ALA A 18 19.46 -13.05 7.42
C ALA A 18 18.84 -11.72 7.86
N MET A 19 18.08 -11.71 8.96
CA MET A 19 17.52 -10.49 9.53
C MET A 19 18.60 -9.46 9.87
N LEU A 20 19.71 -9.87 10.50
CA LEU A 20 20.81 -8.96 10.85
C LEU A 20 21.40 -8.29 9.59
N VAL A 21 21.54 -9.03 8.50
CA VAL A 21 22.01 -8.48 7.21
C VAL A 21 20.99 -7.50 6.64
N MET A 22 19.70 -7.83 6.70
CA MET A 22 18.64 -6.94 6.19
C MET A 22 18.52 -5.65 6.99
N VAL A 23 18.69 -5.68 8.31
CA VAL A 23 18.75 -4.48 9.16
C VAL A 23 19.87 -3.55 8.69
N GLN A 24 21.05 -4.09 8.36
CA GLN A 24 22.13 -3.26 7.81
C GLN A 24 21.76 -2.63 6.46
N ARG A 25 20.97 -3.32 5.63
CA ARG A 25 20.50 -2.82 4.33
C ARG A 25 19.46 -1.71 4.46
N ILE A 26 18.67 -1.68 5.53
CA ILE A 26 17.74 -0.57 5.78
C ILE A 26 18.48 0.76 5.93
N TRP A 27 19.61 0.79 6.66
CA TRP A 27 20.38 2.01 6.85
C TRP A 27 21.32 2.34 5.68
N LYS A 28 21.98 1.33 5.11
CA LYS A 28 22.97 1.53 4.04
C LYS A 28 22.38 1.46 2.62
N GLY A 29 21.09 1.18 2.49
CA GLY A 29 20.42 1.04 1.19
C GLY A 29 20.46 2.35 0.39
N PRO A 30 20.94 2.34 -0.87
CA PRO A 30 21.04 3.55 -1.70
C PRO A 30 19.66 4.06 -2.13
N ASN A 31 18.74 3.15 -2.49
CA ASN A 31 17.40 3.51 -2.95
C ASN A 31 16.34 3.29 -1.87
N ALA A 32 15.28 4.10 -1.90
CA ALA A 32 14.12 3.90 -1.04
C ALA A 32 13.47 2.51 -1.26
N ALA A 33 13.43 2.04 -2.50
CA ALA A 33 12.94 0.71 -2.85
C ALA A 33 13.76 -0.42 -2.19
N ASP A 34 15.09 -0.30 -2.14
CA ASP A 34 15.95 -1.29 -1.48
C ASP A 34 15.67 -1.37 0.02
N ARG A 35 15.41 -0.23 0.65
CA ARG A 35 15.08 -0.16 2.08
C ARG A 35 13.71 -0.75 2.38
N LEU A 36 12.73 -0.47 1.53
CA LEU A 36 11.38 -1.03 1.66
C LEU A 36 11.39 -2.55 1.46
N ASN A 37 12.15 -3.05 0.48
CA ASN A 37 12.32 -4.48 0.27
C ASN A 37 12.99 -5.15 1.47
N ALA A 38 14.04 -4.53 2.03
CA ALA A 38 14.69 -5.04 3.25
C ALA A 38 13.70 -5.12 4.44
N LEU A 39 12.84 -4.13 4.61
CA LEU A 39 11.80 -4.14 5.65
C LEU A 39 10.79 -5.27 5.45
N PHE A 40 10.36 -5.51 4.20
CA PHE A 40 9.45 -6.60 3.87
C PHE A 40 10.04 -7.98 4.13
N LEU A 41 11.33 -8.16 3.79
CA LEU A 41 12.05 -9.41 4.06
C LEU A 41 12.17 -9.69 5.55
N ILE A 42 12.49 -8.68 6.38
CA ILE A 42 12.52 -8.84 7.85
C ILE A 42 11.14 -9.27 8.39
N GLY A 43 10.05 -8.69 7.88
CA GLY A 43 8.69 -9.08 8.26
C GLY A 43 8.41 -10.56 7.94
N THR A 44 8.82 -11.01 6.75
CA THR A 44 8.64 -12.40 6.30
C THR A 44 9.49 -13.37 7.12
N ASP A 45 10.76 -13.04 7.35
CA ASP A 45 11.65 -13.84 8.20
C ASP A 45 11.11 -13.97 9.63
N THR A 46 10.42 -12.93 10.13
CA THR A 46 9.80 -12.95 11.47
C THR A 46 8.68 -13.98 11.54
N ILE A 47 7.82 -14.02 10.53
CA ILE A 47 6.72 -14.99 10.44
C ILE A 47 7.29 -16.41 10.39
N LEU A 48 8.32 -16.64 9.58
CA LEU A 48 9.00 -17.94 9.50
C LEU A 48 9.63 -18.34 10.83
N LEU A 49 10.30 -17.40 11.52
CA LEU A 49 10.94 -17.64 12.80
C LEU A 49 9.89 -18.01 13.87
N VAL A 50 8.74 -17.34 13.90
CA VAL A 50 7.63 -17.68 14.82
C VAL A 50 7.13 -19.09 14.58
N CYS A 51 6.95 -19.52 13.32
CA CYS A 51 6.55 -20.88 12.99
C CYS A 51 7.59 -21.92 13.43
N VAL A 52 8.88 -21.65 13.20
CA VAL A 52 9.98 -22.55 13.63
C VAL A 52 10.01 -22.67 15.16
N LEU A 53 9.82 -21.57 15.88
CA LEU A 53 9.74 -21.58 17.35
C LEU A 53 8.51 -22.35 17.85
N GLY A 54 7.38 -22.26 17.13
CA GLY A 54 6.18 -23.02 17.46
C GLY A 54 6.39 -24.53 17.38
N GLU A 55 7.11 -24.98 16.36
CA GLU A 55 7.48 -26.40 16.23
C GLU A 55 8.47 -26.82 17.33
N LEU A 56 9.50 -26.01 17.60
CA LEU A 56 10.50 -26.29 18.65
C LEU A 56 9.92 -26.32 20.07
N THR A 57 8.80 -25.64 20.31
CA THR A 57 8.13 -25.58 21.62
C THR A 57 6.95 -26.54 21.75
N GLU A 58 6.71 -27.38 20.73
CA GLU A 58 5.59 -28.33 20.65
C GLU A 58 4.21 -27.66 20.78
N GLN A 59 4.12 -26.36 20.47
CA GLN A 59 2.92 -25.54 20.65
C GLN A 59 2.51 -24.84 19.35
N LEU A 60 2.77 -25.47 18.21
CA LEU A 60 2.62 -24.88 16.87
C LEU A 60 1.31 -24.12 16.67
N ASN A 61 0.17 -24.65 17.12
CA ASN A 61 -1.14 -24.02 16.96
C ASN A 61 -1.19 -22.58 17.48
N GLN A 62 -0.60 -22.30 18.64
CA GLN A 62 -0.62 -20.96 19.23
C GLN A 62 0.29 -19.99 18.47
N TYR A 63 1.42 -20.48 17.98
CA TYR A 63 2.39 -19.68 17.24
C TYR A 63 1.90 -19.36 15.83
N VAL A 64 1.11 -20.25 15.22
CA VAL A 64 0.49 -20.00 13.91
C VAL A 64 -0.46 -18.81 13.96
N ASP A 65 -1.26 -18.67 15.03
CA ASP A 65 -2.14 -17.50 15.20
C ASP A 65 -1.33 -16.19 15.26
N ILE A 66 -0.20 -16.22 15.97
CA ILE A 66 0.74 -15.09 16.05
C ILE A 66 1.38 -14.82 14.68
N ALA A 67 1.78 -15.85 13.95
CA ALA A 67 2.40 -15.75 12.63
C ALA A 67 1.43 -15.15 11.60
N ILE A 68 0.17 -15.61 11.57
CA ILE A 68 -0.87 -15.06 10.69
C ILE A 68 -1.15 -13.59 11.05
N THR A 69 -1.20 -13.27 12.34
CA THR A 69 -1.37 -11.88 12.81
C THR A 69 -0.24 -10.98 12.31
N TYR A 70 1.02 -11.43 12.39
CA TYR A 70 2.15 -10.70 11.83
C TYR A 70 2.10 -10.60 10.30
N ALA A 71 1.67 -11.66 9.60
CA ALA A 71 1.51 -11.65 8.15
C ALA A 71 0.51 -10.59 7.70
N LEU A 72 -0.66 -10.55 8.34
CA LEU A 72 -1.69 -9.55 8.05
C LEU A 72 -1.21 -8.13 8.39
N THR A 73 -0.55 -7.96 9.54
CA THR A 73 0.00 -6.65 9.96
C THR A 73 1.03 -6.13 8.97
N GLY A 74 1.98 -6.99 8.54
CA GLY A 74 3.00 -6.64 7.57
C GLY A 74 2.41 -6.31 6.19
N PHE A 75 1.40 -7.06 5.76
CA PHE A 75 0.70 -6.81 4.50
C PHE A 75 -0.05 -5.47 4.51
N ILE A 76 -0.81 -5.19 5.57
CA ILE A 76 -1.52 -3.91 5.73
C ILE A 76 -0.53 -2.75 5.76
N GLY A 77 0.57 -2.88 6.52
CA GLY A 77 1.63 -1.87 6.57
C GLY A 77 2.23 -1.59 5.20
N LEU A 78 2.51 -2.63 4.40
CA LEU A 78 3.03 -2.47 3.05
C LEU A 78 2.03 -1.76 2.12
N VAL A 79 0.74 -2.11 2.18
CA VAL A 79 -0.32 -1.46 1.39
C VAL A 79 -0.44 0.01 1.76
N ILE A 80 -0.40 0.36 3.05
CA ILE A 80 -0.46 1.76 3.51
C ILE A 80 0.73 2.55 2.96
N ILE A 81 1.95 2.00 3.06
CA ILE A 81 3.15 2.65 2.53
C ILE A 81 3.04 2.82 1.00
N GLY A 82 2.57 1.79 0.28
CA GLY A 82 2.35 1.86 -1.16
C GLY A 82 1.36 2.97 -1.53
N ARG A 83 0.21 3.03 -0.84
CA ARG A 83 -0.77 4.11 -1.02
C ARG A 83 -0.20 5.49 -0.69
N TYR A 84 0.63 5.61 0.33
CA TYR A 84 1.26 6.89 0.70
C TYR A 84 2.26 7.36 -0.38
N ILE A 85 3.01 6.45 -0.98
CA ILE A 85 3.95 6.77 -2.05
C ILE A 85 3.19 7.23 -3.31
N THR A 86 2.11 6.54 -3.68
CA THR A 86 1.27 6.88 -4.85
C THR A 86 0.33 8.07 -4.61
N GLY A 87 -0.18 8.27 -3.39
CA GLY A 87 -1.10 9.36 -3.06
C GLY A 87 -0.49 10.74 -3.28
N ARG A 88 0.82 10.90 -3.01
CA ARG A 88 1.56 12.13 -3.32
C ARG A 88 1.72 12.42 -4.81
N SER A 89 1.48 11.46 -5.70
CA SER A 89 1.37 11.75 -7.14
C SER A 89 -0.04 12.20 -7.57
N ILE A 90 -1.05 12.01 -6.71
CA ILE A 90 -2.45 12.39 -6.98
C ILE A 90 -2.76 13.77 -6.39
N ASP A 91 -2.14 14.16 -5.28
CA ASP A 91 -2.37 15.46 -4.63
C ASP A 91 -1.70 16.65 -5.35
N LEU A 92 -1.07 16.44 -6.52
CA LEU A 92 -0.59 17.52 -7.40
C LEU A 92 -1.66 17.93 -8.41
N GLN A 93 -2.86 17.36 -8.30
CA GLN A 93 -4.01 17.83 -9.03
C GLN A 93 -4.54 19.07 -8.30
N GLU A 94 -4.12 20.25 -8.76
CA GLU A 94 -4.78 21.51 -8.44
C GLU A 94 -6.30 21.31 -8.55
N ASP A 95 -7.03 21.70 -7.51
CA ASP A 95 -8.48 21.73 -7.44
C ASP A 95 -9.01 22.60 -8.59
N GLY A 96 -9.32 21.95 -9.72
CA GLY A 96 -9.74 22.60 -10.96
C GLY A 96 -9.17 22.03 -12.26
N LYS A 97 -8.27 21.04 -12.24
CA LYS A 97 -7.85 20.32 -13.46
C LYS A 97 -8.31 18.88 -13.41
N GLU A 98 -9.07 18.45 -14.42
CA GLU A 98 -9.48 17.04 -14.58
C GLU A 98 -8.25 16.12 -14.60
N PRO A 99 -8.35 14.90 -14.02
CA PRO A 99 -7.26 13.93 -14.07
C PRO A 99 -6.88 13.65 -15.52
N GLU A 100 -5.65 14.01 -15.89
CA GLU A 100 -5.04 13.57 -17.14
C GLU A 100 -4.79 12.07 -17.02
N TYR A 101 -5.84 11.30 -17.33
CA TYR A 101 -5.81 9.86 -17.38
C TYR A 101 -4.81 9.48 -18.46
N GLY A 102 -3.65 8.93 -18.07
CA GLY A 102 -2.62 8.53 -19.02
C GLY A 102 -3.24 7.71 -20.15
N GLU A 103 -2.85 8.02 -21.39
CA GLU A 103 -3.44 7.57 -22.66
C GLU A 103 -3.38 6.04 -22.93
N THR A 104 -3.41 5.20 -21.90
CA THR A 104 -3.26 3.75 -21.99
C THR A 104 -4.57 3.00 -21.73
N TYR A 105 -5.66 3.69 -21.40
CA TYR A 105 -7.00 3.11 -21.21
C TYR A 105 -8.08 3.72 -22.13
N LEU A 106 -7.68 4.53 -23.11
CA LEU A 106 -8.56 5.07 -24.15
C LEU A 106 -8.28 4.36 -25.48
N ASP A 107 -8.36 3.03 -25.48
CA ASP A 107 -8.64 2.31 -26.72
C ASP A 107 -9.90 1.47 -26.48
N GLY A 108 -11.03 2.04 -26.90
CA GLY A 108 -12.27 1.32 -27.16
C GLY A 108 -13.21 1.09 -25.97
N ASP A 109 -14.35 1.77 -26.03
CA ASP A 109 -15.65 1.36 -25.48
C ASP A 109 -15.80 1.37 -23.95
N ASP A 110 -16.19 2.52 -23.38
CA ASP A 110 -16.89 2.55 -22.08
C ASP A 110 -18.39 2.31 -22.32
N PRO A 111 -18.94 1.12 -21.99
CA PRO A 111 -20.33 0.78 -22.23
C PRO A 111 -21.31 1.38 -21.20
N TYR A 112 -20.84 2.24 -20.27
CA TYR A 112 -21.64 2.78 -19.16
C TYR A 112 -21.75 4.31 -19.12
N ALA A 113 -21.39 5.03 -20.19
CA ALA A 113 -21.54 6.49 -20.22
C ALA A 113 -23.02 6.90 -20.08
N GLU A 114 -23.38 7.48 -18.93
CA GLU A 114 -24.74 7.95 -18.62
C GLU A 114 -24.91 9.44 -18.97
N GLU A 115 -25.83 9.76 -19.88
CA GLU A 115 -26.05 11.12 -20.41
C GLU A 115 -26.99 11.92 -19.48
N LYS A 116 -26.52 13.03 -18.89
CA LYS A 116 -27.34 13.90 -18.01
C LYS A 116 -28.03 15.05 -18.77
N LYS A 117 -29.33 15.27 -18.53
CA LYS A 117 -30.13 16.39 -19.08
C LYS A 117 -30.04 17.67 -18.22
N PRO A 118 -30.12 18.87 -18.84
CA PRO A 118 -29.96 20.15 -18.13
C PRO A 118 -31.25 20.62 -17.42
N GLU A 119 -31.07 21.21 -16.23
CA GLU A 119 -32.12 21.81 -15.41
C GLU A 119 -32.34 23.30 -15.75
N THR A 120 -33.60 23.74 -15.84
CA THR A 120 -34.02 25.11 -16.20
C THR A 120 -34.63 25.86 -15.02
N GLY A 121 -34.24 27.13 -14.84
CA GLY A 121 -34.92 28.16 -14.03
C GLY A 121 -33.93 29.25 -13.61
N SER A 122 -34.24 30.55 -13.55
CA SER A 122 -35.46 31.34 -13.72
C SER A 122 -35.04 32.81 -13.76
N ASP A 123 -35.61 33.60 -14.67
CA ASP A 123 -35.30 35.03 -14.87
C ASP A 123 -35.93 35.93 -13.79
N ASP A 124 -35.12 36.68 -13.04
CA ASP A 124 -35.52 37.81 -12.20
C ASP A 124 -34.63 39.05 -12.42
N ALA A 125 -34.87 39.76 -13.52
CA ALA A 125 -34.31 41.10 -13.75
C ALA A 125 -35.37 42.19 -13.49
N GLY A 126 -35.20 42.95 -12.40
CA GLY A 126 -35.88 44.22 -12.13
C GLY A 126 -34.91 45.42 -12.19
N PRO A 127 -35.41 46.66 -12.37
CA PRO A 127 -34.91 47.55 -13.42
C PRO A 127 -33.90 48.61 -12.94
N GLY A 128 -32.93 48.93 -13.82
CA GLY A 128 -31.92 49.98 -13.62
C GLY A 128 -31.97 51.01 -14.75
N ASN A 129 -32.16 52.26 -14.34
CA ASN A 129 -32.45 53.49 -15.08
C ASN A 129 -31.41 53.84 -16.19
N GLY A 130 -31.90 54.27 -17.35
CA GLY A 130 -31.10 54.82 -18.44
C GLY A 130 -31.78 56.07 -18.98
N GLU A 131 -31.32 57.22 -18.51
CA GLU A 131 -31.66 58.53 -19.03
C GLU A 131 -31.19 58.70 -20.49
N ASP A 132 -31.92 59.53 -21.23
CA ASP A 132 -31.48 60.33 -22.38
C ASP A 132 -31.39 59.69 -23.78
N LEU A 133 -32.45 59.88 -24.57
CA LEU A 133 -32.36 60.17 -26.01
C LEU A 133 -33.61 60.94 -26.50
N LYS A 134 -33.47 62.27 -26.46
CA LYS A 134 -34.20 63.35 -27.17
C LYS A 134 -35.63 63.73 -26.78
#